data_AF-K1SSJ8-F1
#
_entry.id   AF-K1SSJ8-F1
#
_cell.length_a   1.000
_cell.length_b   1.000
_cell.length_c   1.000
_cell.angle_alpha   90.00
_cell.angle_beta   90.00
_cell.angle_gamma   90.00
#
_symmetry.space_group_name_H-M   'P 1'
#
loop_
_entity.id
_entity.type
_entity.pdbx_description
1 polymer ?
#
loop_
_entity_poly.entity_id
_entity_poly.type
_entity_poly.pdbx_seq_one_letter_code
_entity_poly.pdbx_strand_id
1 'polypeptide(L)'
;PGEITPEEANQVGYETAMRWTKGKHAFIVATHIDRSHIHNHIIYNSTSLDCTRKFKNFFLSGLAVQRLSDMVCIEHGLSIIEPKPYRERVKRTIYPKKRTKRDELCAAIDQILKKKPKDFSDFVFQLSELGYEFKDGKQPAFRHSGEKRFIRLRSLGEGYSQEDIIAILSGKSVQKASRASRQVHTQREFNLLIDIQEKMAEGKSAGYERWAKKYNRKEAARTVCLLKEKGISNYEELTALTEQLSSRFAELSDTIKANEKRMVEIWSITDSHQQLFKNQIGV
;
A
#
# COMPACT_ATOMS: atom_id res chain seq x y z
N PRO A 1 10.95 34.63 10.63
CA PRO A 1 10.48 34.70 12.04
C PRO A 1 11.23 35.79 12.79
N GLY A 2 10.55 36.59 13.62
CA GLY A 2 11.16 37.74 14.31
C GLY A 2 11.02 39.08 13.57
N GLU A 3 10.22 39.14 12.52
CA GLU A 3 9.95 40.34 11.72
C GLU A 3 8.75 41.16 12.24
N ILE A 4 8.07 40.67 13.27
CA ILE A 4 6.80 41.23 13.75
C ILE A 4 6.72 41.16 15.28
N THR A 5 6.13 42.19 15.89
CA THR A 5 5.80 42.19 17.32
C THR A 5 4.51 41.41 17.61
N PRO A 6 4.26 40.96 18.85
CA PRO A 6 3.00 40.31 19.21
C PRO A 6 1.76 41.16 18.91
N GLU A 7 1.86 42.47 19.14
CA GLU A 7 0.78 43.44 18.92
C GLU A 7 0.47 43.59 17.42
N GLU A 8 1.50 43.76 16.59
CA GLU A 8 1.35 43.80 15.13
C GLU A 8 0.84 42.47 14.60
N ALA A 9 1.31 41.33 15.13
CA ALA A 9 0.81 40.03 14.76
C ALA A 9 -0.68 39.91 15.07
N ASN A 10 -1.15 40.39 16.23
CA ASN A 10 -2.56 40.42 16.56
C ASN A 10 -3.35 41.27 15.56
N GLN A 11 -2.85 42.47 15.23
CA GLN A 11 -3.48 43.38 14.28
C GLN A 11 -3.62 42.76 12.87
N VAL A 12 -2.54 42.15 12.36
CA VAL A 12 -2.53 41.42 11.08
C VAL A 12 -3.52 40.25 11.10
N GLY A 13 -3.58 39.52 12.22
CA GLY A 13 -4.54 38.44 12.43
C GLY A 13 -5.99 38.92 12.43
N TYR A 14 -6.26 40.05 13.09
CA TYR A 14 -7.57 40.69 13.13
C TYR A 14 -8.02 41.12 11.73
N GLU A 15 -7.16 41.80 10.98
CA GLU A 15 -7.44 42.23 9.62
C GLU A 15 -7.71 41.04 8.69
N THR A 16 -6.89 40.00 8.78
CA THR A 16 -7.09 38.75 8.02
C THR A 16 -8.47 38.15 8.33
N ALA A 17 -8.84 38.06 9.61
CA ALA A 17 -10.13 37.54 10.04
C ALA A 17 -11.30 38.41 9.58
N MET A 18 -11.17 39.74 9.65
CA MET A 18 -12.17 40.69 9.20
C MET A 18 -12.42 40.58 7.69
N ARG A 19 -11.35 40.55 6.88
CA ARG A 19 -11.45 40.37 5.42
C ARG A 19 -12.00 38.99 5.05
N TRP A 20 -11.61 37.94 5.78
CA TRP A 20 -12.10 36.57 5.55
C TRP A 20 -13.59 36.42 5.81
N THR A 21 -14.04 36.94 6.96
CA THR A 21 -15.45 36.88 7.39
C THR A 21 -16.32 37.96 6.74
N LYS A 22 -15.70 38.97 6.13
CA LYS A 22 -16.33 40.15 5.53
C LYS A 22 -17.20 40.92 6.54
N GLY A 23 -16.83 40.87 7.82
CA GLY A 23 -17.63 41.42 8.92
C GLY A 23 -18.98 40.74 9.14
N LYS A 24 -19.25 39.59 8.51
CA LYS A 24 -20.55 38.89 8.61
C LYS A 24 -20.59 37.83 9.71
N HIS A 25 -19.44 37.51 10.30
CA HIS A 25 -19.31 36.50 11.34
C HIS A 25 -18.52 37.10 12.50
N ALA A 26 -18.99 36.89 13.74
CA ALA A 26 -18.21 37.22 14.93
C ALA A 26 -16.93 36.36 14.97
N PHE A 27 -15.82 36.93 15.42
CA PHE A 27 -14.55 36.20 15.56
C PHE A 27 -13.71 36.73 16.72
N ILE A 28 -12.75 35.91 17.15
CA ILE A 28 -11.75 36.21 18.18
C ILE A 28 -10.38 35.88 17.59
N VAL A 29 -9.42 36.77 17.84
CA VAL A 29 -8.00 36.57 17.51
C VAL A 29 -7.20 36.54 18.80
N ALA A 30 -6.48 35.45 19.04
CA ALA A 30 -5.59 35.27 20.18
C ALA A 30 -4.16 35.04 19.70
N THR A 31 -3.24 35.88 20.13
CA THR A 31 -1.82 35.80 19.75
C THR A 31 -1.03 35.11 20.85
N HIS A 32 -0.25 34.10 20.49
CA HIS A 32 0.56 33.32 21.40
C HIS A 32 2.05 33.52 21.14
N ILE A 33 2.81 33.58 22.22
CA ILE A 33 4.27 33.77 22.26
C ILE A 33 4.98 32.66 23.05
N ASP A 34 4.28 31.57 23.37
CA ASP A 34 4.78 30.42 24.16
C ASP A 34 5.74 29.50 23.39
N ARG A 35 5.94 29.76 22.08
CA ARG A 35 6.77 28.96 21.17
C ARG A 35 7.90 29.78 20.59
N SER A 36 8.79 29.12 19.86
CA SER A 36 9.90 29.76 19.12
C SER A 36 9.45 30.74 18.02
N HIS A 37 8.15 30.91 17.83
CA HIS A 37 7.56 31.82 16.85
C HIS A 37 6.22 32.33 17.39
N ILE A 38 5.92 33.58 17.06
CA ILE A 38 4.62 34.21 17.32
C ILE A 38 3.60 33.59 16.37
N HIS A 39 2.42 33.25 16.88
CA HIS A 39 1.34 32.70 16.06
C HIS A 39 -0.02 33.17 16.55
N ASN A 40 -0.98 33.26 15.62
CA ASN A 40 -2.36 33.63 15.91
C ASN A 40 -3.28 32.41 15.86
N HIS A 41 -4.18 32.33 16.82
CA HIS A 41 -5.38 31.52 16.76
C HIS A 41 -6.56 32.42 16.39
N ILE A 42 -7.22 32.11 15.28
CA ILE A 42 -8.42 32.81 14.82
C ILE A 42 -9.59 31.84 14.92
N ILE A 43 -10.58 32.17 15.75
CA ILE A 43 -11.80 31.41 15.92
C ILE A 43 -12.95 32.30 15.47
N TYR A 44 -13.78 31.84 14.54
CA TYR A 44 -14.93 32.59 14.06
C TYR A 44 -16.21 31.75 14.11
N ASN A 45 -17.33 32.42 14.37
CA ASN A 45 -18.63 31.78 14.48
C ASN A 45 -19.06 31.26 13.11
N SER A 46 -19.46 29.99 13.06
CA SER A 46 -20.02 29.41 11.85
C SER A 46 -21.33 30.08 11.43
N THR A 47 -22.12 30.63 12.34
CA THR A 47 -23.37 31.34 12.02
C THR A 47 -23.09 32.81 11.73
N SER A 48 -23.76 33.37 10.72
CA SER A 48 -23.72 34.79 10.39
C SER A 48 -24.36 35.65 11.48
N LEU A 49 -23.96 36.92 11.59
CA LEU A 49 -24.46 37.86 12.60
C LEU A 49 -25.97 38.13 12.46
N ASP A 50 -26.51 38.06 11.24
CA ASP A 50 -27.94 38.18 10.97
C ASP A 50 -28.72 36.87 11.22
N CYS A 51 -28.03 35.81 11.68
CA CYS A 51 -28.56 34.48 11.94
C CYS A 51 -29.22 33.80 10.73
N THR A 52 -29.02 34.28 9.51
CA THR A 52 -29.70 33.74 8.32
C THR A 52 -29.03 32.49 7.77
N ARG A 53 -27.70 32.40 7.89
CA ARG A 53 -26.89 31.37 7.21
C ARG A 53 -25.69 30.92 8.01
N LYS A 54 -25.19 29.73 7.68
CA LYS A 54 -23.89 29.22 8.12
C LYS A 54 -22.79 29.54 7.13
N PHE A 55 -21.56 29.63 7.63
CA PHE A 55 -20.35 29.83 6.86
C PHE A 55 -20.17 28.64 5.91
N LYS A 56 -20.04 28.94 4.62
CA LYS A 56 -19.88 27.93 3.59
C LYS A 56 -18.41 27.54 3.49
N ASN A 57 -18.02 26.47 4.18
CA ASN A 57 -16.73 25.84 3.94
C ASN A 57 -16.74 25.17 2.55
N PHE A 58 -15.84 25.58 1.67
CA PHE A 58 -15.74 25.07 0.30
C PHE A 58 -14.43 24.33 0.07
N PHE A 59 -14.41 23.50 -0.98
CA PHE A 59 -13.21 22.76 -1.37
C PHE A 59 -12.06 23.75 -1.64
N LEU A 60 -10.92 23.55 -0.96
CA LEU A 60 -9.74 24.44 -0.99
C LEU A 60 -9.90 25.79 -0.27
N SER A 61 -10.86 25.94 0.65
CA SER A 61 -10.97 27.13 1.51
C SER A 61 -9.66 27.48 2.22
N GLY A 62 -8.89 26.49 2.66
CA GLY A 62 -7.56 26.72 3.26
C GLY A 62 -6.57 27.43 2.34
N LEU A 63 -6.60 27.17 1.02
CA LEU A 63 -5.76 27.90 0.06
C LEU A 63 -6.25 29.33 -0.15
N ALA A 64 -7.56 29.56 -0.05
CA ALA A 64 -8.11 30.91 -0.12
C ALA A 64 -7.74 31.73 1.11
N VAL A 65 -7.79 31.14 2.32
CA VAL A 65 -7.30 31.77 3.56
C VAL A 65 -5.81 32.06 3.44
N GLN A 66 -5.02 31.11 2.94
CA GLN A 66 -3.58 31.30 2.76
C GLN A 66 -3.29 32.51 1.87
N ARG A 67 -3.90 32.59 0.68
CA ARG A 67 -3.68 33.72 -0.24
C ARG A 67 -4.11 35.06 0.35
N LEU A 68 -5.21 35.08 1.11
CA LEU A 68 -5.65 36.29 1.81
C LEU A 68 -4.63 36.70 2.88
N SER A 69 -4.16 35.74 3.68
CA SER A 69 -3.14 35.98 4.69
C SER A 69 -1.84 36.47 4.07
N ASP A 70 -1.39 35.86 2.96
CA ASP A 70 -0.18 36.28 2.24
C ASP A 70 -0.32 37.72 1.72
N MET A 71 -1.49 38.09 1.20
CA MET A 71 -1.77 39.45 0.75
C MET A 71 -1.72 40.46 1.89
N VAL A 72 -2.35 40.17 3.03
CA VAL A 72 -2.29 41.04 4.22
C VAL A 72 -0.83 41.14 4.72
N CYS A 73 -0.08 40.05 4.75
CA CYS A 73 1.33 40.08 5.13
C CYS A 73 2.15 41.01 4.20
N ILE A 74 1.96 40.93 2.89
CA ILE A 74 2.65 41.80 1.92
C ILE A 74 2.30 43.28 2.14
N GLU A 75 1.02 43.59 2.36
CA GLU A 75 0.56 44.97 2.62
C GLU A 75 1.20 45.57 3.88
N HIS A 76 1.49 44.74 4.88
CA HIS A 76 2.20 45.12 6.10
C HIS A 76 3.73 45.05 5.97
N GLY A 77 4.26 44.78 4.77
CA GLY A 77 5.70 44.72 4.51
C GLY A 77 6.40 43.48 5.09
N LEU A 78 5.64 42.42 5.41
CA LEU A 78 6.15 41.18 6.00
C LEU A 78 6.58 40.19 4.92
N SER A 79 7.56 39.34 5.25
CA SER A 79 7.92 38.24 4.35
C SER A 79 6.83 37.17 4.29
N ILE A 80 6.62 36.62 3.09
CA ILE A 80 5.69 35.51 2.86
C ILE A 80 6.44 34.24 2.49
N ILE A 81 5.78 33.09 2.70
CA ILE A 81 6.34 31.80 2.32
C ILE A 81 6.23 31.65 0.80
N GLU A 82 7.37 31.58 0.13
CA GLU A 82 7.39 31.33 -1.30
C GLU A 82 6.78 29.95 -1.65
N PRO A 83 5.77 29.91 -2.54
CA PRO A 83 5.09 28.68 -2.89
C PRO A 83 6.01 27.76 -3.72
N LYS A 84 6.56 26.72 -3.08
CA LYS A 84 7.39 25.72 -3.77
C LYS A 84 6.56 24.67 -4.51
N PRO A 85 6.99 24.22 -5.70
CA PRO A 85 6.44 23.05 -6.39
C PRO A 85 6.47 21.82 -5.49
N TYR A 86 5.50 20.91 -5.66
CA TYR A 86 5.35 19.75 -4.77
C TYR A 86 6.64 18.91 -4.63
N ARG A 87 7.42 18.78 -5.72
CA ARG A 87 8.69 18.02 -5.74
C ARG A 87 9.79 18.63 -4.88
N GLU A 88 9.75 19.94 -4.67
CA GLU A 88 10.76 20.69 -3.91
C GLU A 88 10.35 20.91 -2.45
N ARG A 89 9.13 20.52 -2.09
CA ARG A 89 8.65 20.64 -0.70
C ARG A 89 9.38 19.64 0.18
N VAL A 90 10.28 20.15 1.01
CA VAL A 90 10.92 19.36 2.06
C VAL A 90 9.88 19.03 3.12
N LYS A 91 9.54 17.74 3.25
CA LYS A 91 8.66 17.29 4.34
C LYS A 91 9.41 17.45 5.67
N ARG A 92 8.82 18.16 6.63
CA ARG A 92 9.30 18.30 8.01
C ARG A 92 9.12 17.00 8.82
N THR A 93 9.34 15.84 8.21
CA THR A 93 9.27 14.54 8.87
C THR A 93 10.67 14.00 9.09
N ILE A 94 11.50 14.77 9.80
CA ILE A 94 12.64 14.19 10.54
C ILE A 94 12.09 13.79 11.91
N TYR A 95 11.10 12.89 11.92
CA TYR A 95 10.84 12.15 13.14
C TYR A 95 11.88 11.04 13.17
N PRO A 96 12.68 10.89 14.24
CA PRO A 96 13.48 9.69 14.39
C PRO A 96 12.52 8.51 14.21
N LYS A 97 12.87 7.54 13.36
CA LYS A 97 12.05 6.34 13.17
C LYS A 97 11.94 5.64 14.52
N LYS A 98 10.88 5.92 15.27
CA LYS A 98 10.54 5.16 16.47
C LYS A 98 10.15 3.78 15.98
N ARG A 99 10.85 2.75 16.46
CA ARG A 99 10.42 1.37 16.22
C ARG A 99 9.02 1.24 16.78
N THR A 100 8.15 0.56 16.04
CA THR A 100 6.85 0.26 16.59
C THR A 100 7.01 -0.84 17.64
N LYS A 101 6.11 -0.91 18.61
CA LYS A 101 6.08 -1.98 19.62
C LYS A 101 6.04 -3.38 18.99
N ARG A 102 5.46 -3.47 17.78
CA ARG A 102 5.44 -4.70 16.98
C ARG A 102 6.84 -5.05 16.48
N ASP A 103 7.58 -4.06 15.99
CA ASP A 103 8.96 -4.24 15.53
C ASP A 103 9.89 -4.60 16.71
N GLU A 104 9.66 -4.02 17.88
CA GLU A 104 10.39 -4.36 19.11
C GLU A 104 10.13 -5.81 19.52
N LEU A 105 8.88 -6.25 19.52
CA LEU A 105 8.53 -7.65 19.79
C LEU A 105 9.12 -8.60 18.74
N CYS A 106 9.04 -8.29 17.44
CA CYS A 106 9.69 -9.10 16.40
C CYS A 106 11.20 -9.20 16.62
N ALA A 107 11.87 -8.09 16.97
CA ALA A 107 13.30 -8.10 17.25
C ALA A 107 13.66 -8.95 18.49
N ALA A 108 12.83 -8.91 19.54
CA ALA A 108 13.00 -9.76 20.71
C ALA A 108 12.81 -11.26 20.38
N ILE A 109 11.79 -11.59 19.57
CA ILE A 109 11.56 -12.94 19.06
C ILE A 109 12.76 -13.43 18.25
N ASP A 110 13.25 -12.64 17.30
CA ASP A 110 14.42 -12.96 16.48
C ASP A 110 15.67 -13.20 17.35
N GLN A 111 15.86 -12.40 18.40
CA GLN A 111 16.98 -12.55 19.32
C GLN A 111 16.92 -13.89 20.08
N ILE A 112 15.72 -14.28 20.55
CA ILE A 112 15.54 -15.53 21.28
C ILE A 112 15.65 -16.72 20.33
N LEU A 113 15.05 -16.65 19.16
CA LEU A 113 15.15 -17.73 18.16
C LEU A 113 16.60 -17.97 17.71
N LYS A 114 17.47 -16.95 17.71
CA LYS A 114 18.91 -17.11 17.48
C LYS A 114 19.63 -17.91 18.57
N LYS A 115 19.16 -17.84 19.82
CA LYS A 115 19.70 -18.64 20.94
C LYS A 115 19.29 -20.11 20.88
N LYS A 116 18.40 -20.49 19.96
CA LYS A 116 17.85 -21.85 19.77
C LYS A 116 17.25 -22.42 21.07
N PRO A 117 16.07 -21.90 21.49
CA PRO A 117 15.33 -22.46 22.63
C PRO A 117 15.03 -23.94 22.40
N LYS A 118 14.92 -24.72 23.49
CA LYS A 118 14.65 -26.17 23.39
C LYS A 118 13.22 -26.45 22.95
N ASP A 119 12.28 -25.67 23.47
CA ASP A 119 10.85 -25.90 23.35
C ASP A 119 10.07 -24.57 23.46
N PHE A 120 8.77 -24.61 23.15
CA PHE A 120 7.95 -23.40 23.16
C PHE A 120 7.82 -22.80 24.58
N SER A 121 7.88 -23.63 25.62
CA SER A 121 7.86 -23.16 27.01
C SER A 121 9.12 -22.34 27.33
N ASP A 122 10.30 -22.85 26.96
CA ASP A 122 11.58 -22.14 27.09
C ASP A 122 11.60 -20.83 26.28
N PHE A 123 11.00 -20.82 25.09
CA PHE A 123 10.82 -19.60 24.30
C PHE A 123 9.96 -18.54 25.02
N VAL A 124 8.83 -18.93 25.60
CA VAL A 124 7.95 -18.03 26.37
C VAL A 124 8.68 -17.52 27.62
N PHE A 125 9.42 -18.40 28.31
CA PHE A 125 10.21 -18.04 29.48
C PHE A 125 11.27 -16.99 29.15
N GLN A 126 12.06 -17.19 28.10
CA GLN A 126 13.08 -16.21 27.68
C GLN A 126 12.47 -14.87 27.25
N LEU A 127 11.27 -14.85 26.65
CA LEU A 127 10.55 -13.60 26.37
C LEU A 127 10.10 -12.91 27.66
N SER A 128 9.72 -13.68 28.69
CA SER A 128 9.34 -13.13 29.99
C SER A 128 10.52 -12.48 30.73
N GLU A 129 11.74 -13.01 30.57
CA GLU A 129 12.96 -12.38 31.08
C GLU A 129 13.24 -11.02 30.40
N LEU A 130 12.83 -10.85 29.14
CA LEU A 130 12.87 -9.57 28.44
C LEU A 130 11.70 -8.63 28.80
N GLY A 131 10.88 -9.01 29.78
CA GLY A 131 9.76 -8.20 30.26
C GLY A 131 8.48 -8.36 29.44
N TYR A 132 8.34 -9.41 28.62
CA TYR A 132 7.10 -9.69 27.90
C TYR A 132 6.19 -10.65 28.65
N GLU A 133 4.93 -10.26 28.83
CA GLU A 133 3.91 -11.11 29.41
C GLU A 133 3.18 -11.89 28.31
N PHE A 134 3.09 -13.20 28.50
CA PHE A 134 2.40 -14.10 27.58
C PHE A 134 0.95 -14.33 28.01
N LYS A 135 0.04 -14.27 27.03
CA LYS A 135 -1.34 -14.70 27.19
C LYS A 135 -1.59 -15.91 26.29
N ASP A 136 -1.81 -17.04 26.95
CA ASP A 136 -2.20 -18.28 26.28
C ASP A 136 -3.69 -18.27 25.87
N GLY A 137 -4.02 -19.05 24.84
CA GLY A 137 -5.37 -19.23 24.31
C GLY A 137 -5.39 -19.46 22.80
N LYS A 138 -6.59 -19.52 22.19
CA LYS A 138 -6.77 -19.74 20.73
C LYS A 138 -5.95 -18.77 19.86
N GLN A 139 -5.55 -17.62 20.41
CA GLN A 139 -4.77 -16.60 19.73
C GLN A 139 -3.68 -16.08 20.68
N PRO A 140 -2.52 -16.76 20.73
CA PRO A 140 -1.46 -16.39 21.65
C PRO A 140 -0.94 -14.98 21.36
N ALA A 141 -0.65 -14.27 22.44
CA ALA A 141 -0.29 -12.87 22.35
C ALA A 141 0.70 -12.47 23.45
N PHE A 142 1.54 -11.48 23.13
CA PHE A 142 2.51 -10.91 24.05
C PHE A 142 2.24 -9.42 24.27
N ARG A 143 2.58 -8.91 25.45
CA ARG A 143 2.69 -7.47 25.72
C ARG A 143 3.97 -7.19 26.48
N HIS A 144 4.55 -6.01 26.32
CA HIS A 144 5.62 -5.59 27.23
C HIS A 144 5.01 -5.21 28.58
N SER A 145 5.73 -5.45 29.67
CA SER A 145 5.29 -5.10 31.03
C SER A 145 4.94 -3.61 31.09
N GLY A 146 3.81 -3.29 31.73
CA GLY A 146 3.25 -1.94 31.82
C GLY A 146 2.39 -1.51 30.62
N GLU A 147 2.31 -2.29 29.54
CA GLU A 147 1.46 -1.95 28.39
C GLU A 147 0.01 -2.42 28.54
N LYS A 148 -0.93 -1.63 28.03
CA LYS A 148 -2.38 -1.96 28.12
C LYS A 148 -2.85 -3.01 27.11
N ARG A 149 -2.13 -3.21 25.99
CA ARG A 149 -2.63 -4.00 24.85
C ARG A 149 -1.69 -5.14 24.51
N PHE A 150 -2.26 -6.30 24.24
CA PHE A 150 -1.55 -7.48 23.73
C PHE A 150 -1.43 -7.44 22.20
N ILE A 151 -0.28 -7.89 21.70
CA ILE A 151 0.05 -8.09 20.29
C ILE A 151 -0.03 -9.59 19.99
N ARG A 152 -0.94 -9.98 19.11
CA ARG A 152 -1.14 -11.39 18.72
C ARG A 152 -0.02 -11.84 17.77
N LEU A 153 0.51 -13.04 17.97
CA LEU A 153 1.56 -13.62 17.11
C LEU A 153 1.16 -13.62 15.62
N ARG A 154 -0.04 -14.12 15.29
CA ARG A 154 -0.56 -14.12 13.91
C ARG A 154 -0.56 -12.76 13.20
N SER A 155 -0.58 -11.67 13.96
CA SER A 155 -0.64 -10.33 13.38
C SER A 155 0.75 -9.80 13.00
N LEU A 156 1.82 -10.39 13.53
CA LEU A 156 3.20 -9.95 13.31
C LEU A 156 3.68 -10.23 11.88
N GLY A 157 3.00 -11.12 11.15
CA GLY A 157 3.30 -11.49 9.77
C GLY A 157 3.75 -12.94 9.64
N GLU A 158 4.09 -13.34 8.42
CA GLU A 158 4.63 -14.67 8.13
C GLU A 158 5.96 -14.90 8.87
N GLY A 159 6.12 -16.08 9.48
CA GLY A 159 7.32 -16.45 10.24
C GLY A 159 7.25 -16.16 11.74
N TYR A 160 6.20 -15.48 12.20
CA TYR A 160 5.98 -15.14 13.62
C TYR A 160 4.69 -15.72 14.19
N SER A 161 3.98 -16.57 13.44
CA SER A 161 2.85 -17.32 13.99
C SER A 161 3.33 -18.36 15.01
N GLN A 162 2.43 -18.86 15.85
CA GLN A 162 2.79 -19.88 16.83
C GLN A 162 3.28 -21.15 16.10
N GLU A 163 2.62 -21.51 15.01
CA GLU A 163 2.93 -22.65 14.16
C GLU A 163 4.32 -22.49 13.53
N ASP A 164 4.64 -21.29 13.02
CA ASP A 164 5.96 -20.99 12.45
C ASP A 164 7.06 -21.11 13.51
N ILE A 165 6.84 -20.56 14.71
CA ILE A 165 7.81 -20.62 15.81
C ILE A 165 8.04 -22.07 16.23
N ILE A 166 6.99 -22.88 16.37
CA ILE A 166 7.10 -24.31 16.69
C ILE A 166 7.83 -25.07 15.56
N ALA A 167 7.57 -24.74 14.29
CA ALA A 167 8.27 -25.33 13.15
C ALA A 167 9.77 -24.99 13.16
N ILE A 168 10.13 -23.76 13.51
CA ILE A 168 11.53 -23.30 13.64
C ILE A 168 12.21 -24.05 14.80
N LEU A 169 11.56 -24.13 15.95
CA LEU A 169 12.10 -24.81 17.14
C LEU A 169 12.29 -26.32 16.90
N SER A 170 11.37 -26.96 16.17
CA SER A 170 11.48 -28.38 15.79
C SER A 170 12.46 -28.64 14.64
N GLY A 171 13.14 -27.62 14.13
CA GLY A 171 14.12 -27.74 13.05
C GLY A 171 13.53 -28.03 11.67
N LYS A 172 12.20 -27.98 11.52
CA LYS A 172 11.50 -28.26 10.26
C LYS A 172 11.49 -27.07 9.29
N SER A 173 11.87 -25.87 9.74
CA SER A 173 11.94 -24.68 8.91
C SER A 173 13.16 -23.81 9.21
N VAL A 174 13.71 -23.18 8.17
CA VAL A 174 14.78 -22.17 8.29
C VAL A 174 14.12 -20.82 8.61
N GLN A 175 14.67 -20.09 9.59
CA GLN A 175 14.24 -18.72 9.88
C GLN A 175 14.28 -17.87 8.60
N LYS A 176 13.10 -17.51 8.09
CA LYS A 176 13.01 -16.55 6.99
C LYS A 176 13.40 -15.19 7.57
N ALA A 177 14.56 -14.68 7.18
CA ALA A 177 14.99 -13.33 7.51
C ALA A 177 13.85 -12.34 7.22
N SER A 178 13.65 -11.39 8.14
CA SER A 178 12.74 -10.25 8.03
C SER A 178 12.82 -9.63 6.63
N ARG A 179 11.95 -10.08 5.72
CA ARG A 179 11.70 -9.39 4.47
C ARG A 179 10.67 -8.33 4.83
N ALA A 180 11.16 -7.12 5.07
CA ALA A 180 10.36 -5.90 4.99
C ALA A 180 9.34 -6.11 3.87
N SER A 181 8.05 -6.11 4.23
CA SER A 181 6.91 -6.42 3.37
C SER A 181 7.20 -6.06 1.92
N ARG A 182 7.78 -7.00 1.17
CA ARG A 182 7.83 -6.90 -0.27
C ARG A 182 6.42 -7.30 -0.61
N GLN A 183 5.56 -6.30 -0.76
CA GLN A 183 4.42 -6.47 -1.64
C GLN A 183 5.01 -6.92 -2.97
N VAL A 184 5.15 -8.23 -3.12
CA VAL A 184 5.35 -8.86 -4.41
C VAL A 184 4.05 -8.53 -5.09
N HIS A 185 4.07 -7.48 -5.90
CA HIS A 185 3.07 -7.30 -6.93
C HIS A 185 3.27 -8.53 -7.80
N THR A 186 2.54 -9.60 -7.49
CA THR A 186 2.34 -10.68 -8.44
C THR A 186 1.92 -9.96 -9.72
N GLN A 187 2.63 -10.21 -10.81
CA GLN A 187 2.27 -9.64 -12.11
C GLN A 187 0.80 -10.02 -12.31
N ARG A 188 -0.08 -9.03 -12.17
CA ARG A 188 -1.52 -9.25 -12.32
C ARG A 188 -1.71 -9.65 -13.77
N GLU A 189 -2.39 -10.77 -13.97
CA GLU A 189 -2.78 -11.24 -15.29
C GLU A 189 -3.53 -10.12 -16.02
N PHE A 190 -3.26 -9.98 -17.33
CA PHE A 190 -3.94 -9.00 -18.16
C PHE A 190 -5.42 -9.36 -18.23
N ASN A 191 -6.27 -8.38 -17.97
CA ASN A 191 -7.71 -8.55 -18.11
C ASN A 191 -8.18 -7.86 -19.38
N LEU A 192 -9.20 -8.44 -20.03
CA LEU A 192 -9.86 -7.82 -21.17
C LEU A 192 -10.53 -6.50 -20.75
N LEU A 193 -10.64 -5.59 -21.73
CA LEU A 193 -11.37 -4.34 -21.55
C LEU A 193 -12.86 -4.64 -21.33
N ILE A 194 -13.50 -3.89 -20.45
CA ILE A 194 -14.92 -4.04 -20.16
C ILE A 194 -15.72 -3.37 -21.28
N ASP A 195 -16.68 -4.06 -21.90
CA ASP A 195 -17.67 -3.40 -22.74
C ASP A 195 -18.61 -2.58 -21.85
N ILE A 196 -18.40 -1.27 -21.85
CA ILE A 196 -19.14 -0.36 -20.98
C ILE A 196 -20.61 -0.30 -21.43
N GLN A 197 -20.89 -0.37 -22.73
CA GLN A 197 -22.25 -0.21 -23.25
C GLN A 197 -23.10 -1.43 -22.92
N GLU A 198 -22.55 -2.62 -23.09
CA GLU A 198 -23.19 -3.86 -22.66
C GLU A 198 -23.46 -3.85 -21.15
N LYS A 199 -22.47 -3.45 -20.33
CA LYS A 199 -22.64 -3.36 -18.88
C LYS A 199 -23.62 -2.28 -18.44
N MET A 200 -23.76 -1.18 -19.18
CA MET A 200 -24.80 -0.19 -18.91
C MET A 200 -26.19 -0.70 -19.31
N ALA A 201 -26.30 -1.48 -20.39
CA ALA A 201 -27.55 -2.15 -20.78
C ALA A 201 -28.02 -3.20 -19.76
N GLU A 202 -27.09 -3.85 -19.05
CA GLU A 202 -27.36 -4.74 -17.90
C GLU A 202 -27.84 -3.99 -16.63
N GLY A 203 -28.06 -2.67 -16.69
CA GLY A 203 -28.60 -1.88 -15.57
C GLY A 203 -27.57 -1.44 -14.52
N LYS A 204 -26.28 -1.37 -14.87
CA LYS A 204 -25.24 -0.85 -13.96
C LYS A 204 -25.37 0.66 -13.75
N SER A 205 -24.87 1.14 -12.60
CA SER A 205 -25.00 2.56 -12.21
C SER A 205 -24.00 3.47 -12.91
N ALA A 206 -24.29 4.77 -12.96
CA ALA A 206 -23.36 5.79 -13.47
C ALA A 206 -21.99 5.79 -12.75
N GLY A 207 -21.93 5.30 -11.50
CA GLY A 207 -20.67 5.11 -10.77
C GLY A 207 -19.81 4.00 -11.38
N TYR A 208 -20.44 2.90 -11.81
CA TYR A 208 -19.78 1.79 -12.49
C TYR A 208 -19.19 2.23 -13.83
N GLU A 209 -19.92 3.04 -14.60
CA GLU A 209 -19.45 3.61 -15.86
C GLU A 209 -18.15 4.40 -15.69
N ARG A 210 -18.10 5.30 -14.69
CA ARG A 210 -16.91 6.12 -14.40
C ARG A 210 -15.72 5.26 -13.97
N TRP A 211 -15.98 4.21 -13.18
CA TRP A 211 -14.95 3.25 -12.79
C TRP A 211 -14.44 2.44 -13.99
N ALA A 212 -15.34 1.90 -14.82
CA ALA A 212 -15.02 1.10 -16.00
C ALA A 212 -14.21 1.91 -17.03
N LYS A 213 -14.57 3.18 -17.26
CA LYS A 213 -13.77 4.10 -18.10
C LYS A 213 -12.34 4.25 -17.59
N LYS A 214 -12.16 4.43 -16.27
CA LYS A 214 -10.83 4.55 -15.65
C LYS A 214 -10.06 3.24 -15.69
N TYR A 215 -10.76 2.12 -15.51
CA TYR A 215 -10.20 0.77 -15.58
C TYR A 215 -9.69 0.47 -17.00
N ASN A 216 -10.54 0.61 -18.02
CA ASN A 216 -10.19 0.35 -19.41
C ASN A 216 -9.00 1.19 -19.87
N ARG A 217 -8.93 2.47 -19.50
CA ARG A 217 -7.76 3.32 -19.83
C ARG A 217 -6.46 2.79 -19.23
N LYS A 218 -6.51 2.25 -18.01
CA LYS A 218 -5.32 1.68 -17.36
C LYS A 218 -4.90 0.38 -18.01
N GLU A 219 -5.85 -0.51 -18.29
CA GLU A 219 -5.53 -1.77 -18.97
C GLU A 219 -5.06 -1.53 -20.41
N ALA A 220 -5.68 -0.61 -21.16
CA ALA A 220 -5.21 -0.22 -22.49
C ALA A 220 -3.81 0.39 -22.48
N ALA A 221 -3.48 1.23 -21.49
CA ALA A 221 -2.13 1.76 -21.35
C ALA A 221 -1.11 0.64 -21.06
N ARG A 222 -1.48 -0.35 -20.24
CA ARG A 222 -0.63 -1.51 -19.94
C ARG A 222 -0.40 -2.38 -21.17
N THR A 223 -1.44 -2.66 -21.96
CA THR A 223 -1.29 -3.43 -23.20
C THR A 223 -0.37 -2.71 -24.18
N VAL A 224 -0.53 -1.39 -24.34
CA VAL A 224 0.38 -0.59 -25.18
C VAL A 224 1.83 -0.64 -24.69
N CYS A 225 2.07 -0.51 -23.37
CA CYS A 225 3.42 -0.64 -22.83
C CYS A 225 4.02 -2.02 -23.10
N LEU A 226 3.24 -3.09 -22.92
CA LEU A 226 3.70 -4.46 -23.19
C LEU A 226 4.04 -4.66 -24.67
N LEU A 227 3.16 -4.21 -25.57
CA LEU A 227 3.40 -4.31 -27.00
C LEU A 227 4.70 -3.60 -27.37
N LYS A 228 4.92 -2.40 -26.83
CA LYS A 228 6.16 -1.65 -27.02
C LYS A 228 7.40 -2.36 -26.45
N GLU A 229 7.31 -2.95 -25.26
CA GLU A 229 8.39 -3.76 -24.67
C GLU A 229 8.72 -5.00 -25.53
N LYS A 230 7.71 -5.56 -26.22
CA LYS A 230 7.86 -6.66 -27.17
C LYS A 230 8.30 -6.21 -28.56
N GLY A 231 8.55 -4.92 -28.76
CA GLY A 231 8.96 -4.35 -30.06
C GLY A 231 7.81 -4.26 -31.07
N ILE A 232 6.56 -4.41 -30.64
CA ILE A 232 5.37 -4.31 -31.48
C ILE A 232 4.86 -2.88 -31.41
N SER A 233 4.98 -2.17 -32.53
CA SER A 233 4.71 -0.75 -32.65
C SER A 233 3.48 -0.44 -33.51
N ASN A 234 3.06 -1.37 -34.35
CA ASN A 234 1.91 -1.23 -35.24
C ASN A 234 1.07 -2.52 -35.30
N TYR A 235 -0.10 -2.40 -35.92
CA TYR A 235 -1.06 -3.51 -36.02
C TYR A 235 -0.56 -4.63 -36.94
N GLU A 236 0.16 -4.30 -38.01
CA GLU A 236 0.69 -5.27 -38.98
C GLU A 236 1.74 -6.21 -38.33
N GLU A 237 2.62 -5.65 -37.49
CA GLU A 237 3.58 -6.41 -36.68
C GLU A 237 2.86 -7.34 -35.69
N LEU A 238 1.76 -6.87 -35.09
CA LEU A 238 0.96 -7.68 -34.20
C LEU A 238 0.31 -8.85 -34.95
N THR A 239 -0.29 -8.61 -36.12
CA THR A 239 -0.92 -9.65 -36.92
C THR A 239 0.09 -10.67 -37.42
N ALA A 240 1.23 -10.22 -37.93
CA ALA A 240 2.31 -11.10 -38.38
C ALA A 240 2.83 -11.98 -37.23
N LEU A 241 3.00 -11.41 -36.03
CA LEU A 241 3.39 -12.18 -34.85
C LEU A 241 2.33 -13.21 -34.45
N THR A 242 1.03 -12.85 -34.51
CA THR A 242 -0.05 -13.79 -34.21
C THR A 242 -0.13 -14.93 -35.21
N GLU A 243 0.06 -14.66 -36.50
CA GLU A 243 0.12 -15.69 -37.55
C GLU A 243 1.32 -16.61 -37.34
N GLN A 244 2.51 -16.03 -37.10
CA GLN A 244 3.72 -16.80 -36.84
C GLN A 244 3.57 -17.71 -35.61
N LEU A 245 2.99 -17.20 -34.52
CA LEU A 245 2.73 -18.00 -33.31
C LEU A 245 1.69 -19.10 -33.56
N SER A 246 0.66 -18.82 -34.36
CA SER A 246 -0.36 -19.81 -34.75
C SER A 246 0.24 -20.93 -35.60
N SER A 247 1.06 -20.59 -36.60
CA SER A 247 1.79 -21.56 -37.42
C SER A 247 2.72 -22.42 -36.56
N ARG A 248 3.52 -21.79 -35.69
CA ARG A 248 4.41 -22.52 -34.76
C ARG A 248 3.62 -23.43 -33.81
N PHE A 249 2.46 -22.99 -33.35
CA PHE A 249 1.59 -23.82 -32.52
C PHE A 249 1.07 -25.04 -33.29
N ALA A 250 0.64 -24.87 -34.55
CA ALA A 250 0.21 -25.96 -35.40
C ALA A 250 1.33 -26.98 -35.63
N GLU A 251 2.54 -26.51 -35.98
CA GLU A 251 3.73 -27.35 -36.13
C GLU A 251 4.03 -28.14 -34.85
N LEU A 252 4.06 -27.46 -33.69
CA LEU A 252 4.28 -28.12 -32.40
C LEU A 252 3.18 -29.14 -32.08
N SER A 253 1.93 -28.82 -32.35
CA SER A 253 0.80 -29.74 -32.17
C SER A 253 0.96 -31.01 -33.00
N ASP A 254 1.40 -30.88 -34.25
CA ASP A 254 1.65 -32.03 -35.13
C ASP A 254 2.86 -32.84 -34.67
N THR A 255 3.94 -32.20 -34.20
CA THR A 255 5.07 -32.93 -33.60
C THR A 255 4.67 -33.70 -32.34
N ILE A 256 3.80 -33.13 -31.49
CA ILE A 256 3.28 -33.81 -30.30
C ILE A 256 2.50 -35.05 -30.72
N LYS A 257 1.56 -34.93 -31.68
CA LYS A 257 0.80 -36.08 -32.19
C LYS A 257 1.70 -37.16 -32.79
N ALA A 258 2.74 -36.78 -33.53
CA ALA A 258 3.69 -37.72 -34.10
C ALA A 258 4.48 -38.46 -33.01
N ASN A 259 4.94 -37.74 -31.98
CA ASN A 259 5.62 -38.33 -30.84
C ASN A 259 4.70 -39.26 -30.03
N GLU A 260 3.44 -38.88 -29.82
CA GLU A 260 2.44 -39.73 -29.16
C GLU A 260 2.23 -41.04 -29.93
N LYS A 261 2.06 -41.00 -31.26
CA LYS A 261 1.97 -42.20 -32.10
C LYS A 261 3.21 -43.10 -31.94
N ARG A 262 4.40 -42.50 -32.00
CA ARG A 262 5.66 -43.23 -31.84
C ARG A 262 5.79 -43.86 -30.46
N MET A 263 5.29 -43.21 -29.40
CA MET A 263 5.26 -43.81 -28.06
C MET A 263 4.34 -45.03 -28.00
N VAL A 264 3.17 -44.98 -28.65
CA VAL A 264 2.26 -46.14 -28.73
C VAL A 264 2.90 -47.30 -29.49
N GLU A 265 3.59 -47.04 -30.60
CA GLU A 265 4.31 -48.05 -31.37
C GLU A 265 5.46 -48.69 -30.57
N ILE A 266 6.27 -47.87 -29.87
CA ILE A 266 7.33 -48.40 -29.01
C ILE A 266 6.72 -49.25 -27.90
N TRP A 267 5.62 -48.80 -27.29
CA TRP A 267 4.93 -49.52 -26.23
C TRP A 267 4.42 -50.89 -26.69
N SER A 268 3.79 -50.97 -27.88
CA SER A 268 3.31 -52.24 -28.43
C SER A 268 4.44 -53.22 -28.79
N ILE A 269 5.58 -52.72 -29.29
CA ILE A 269 6.79 -53.53 -29.52
C ILE A 269 7.33 -54.06 -28.20
N THR A 270 7.43 -53.22 -27.16
CA THR A 270 7.92 -53.66 -25.85
C THR A 270 7.00 -54.69 -25.19
N ASP A 271 5.68 -54.56 -25.34
CA ASP A 271 4.70 -55.53 -24.84
C ASP A 271 4.83 -56.87 -25.60
N SER A 272 4.94 -56.81 -26.93
CA SER A 272 5.17 -58.01 -27.77
C SER A 272 6.46 -58.73 -27.38
N HIS A 273 7.54 -57.98 -27.14
CA HIS A 273 8.82 -58.55 -26.71
C HIS A 273 8.74 -59.15 -25.31
N GLN A 274 7.98 -58.53 -24.38
CA GLN A 274 7.70 -59.11 -23.07
C GLN A 274 6.87 -60.40 -23.15
N GLN A 275 5.87 -60.46 -24.02
CA GLN A 275 5.08 -61.69 -24.21
C GLN A 275 5.92 -62.82 -24.83
N LEU A 276 6.77 -62.53 -25.81
CA LEU A 276 7.69 -63.50 -26.38
C LEU A 276 8.68 -64.02 -25.33
N PHE A 277 9.24 -63.14 -24.51
CA PHE A 277 10.11 -63.54 -23.38
C PHE A 277 9.39 -64.44 -22.38
N LYS A 278 8.13 -64.14 -22.02
CA LYS A 278 7.32 -65.01 -21.15
C LYS A 278 7.09 -66.40 -21.76
N ASN A 279 6.78 -66.47 -23.06
CA ASN A 279 6.56 -67.73 -23.76
C ASN A 279 7.85 -68.57 -23.92
N GLN A 280 9.02 -67.95 -23.97
CA GLN A 280 10.31 -68.63 -24.08
C GLN A 280 10.84 -69.19 -22.76
N ILE A 281 10.41 -68.62 -21.62
CA ILE A 281 10.87 -69.02 -20.27
C ILE A 281 10.01 -70.15 -19.67
N GLY A 282 8.92 -70.56 -20.34
CA GLY A 282 8.17 -71.77 -19.96
C GLY A 282 7.57 -71.68 -18.55
N VAL A 283 6.60 -70.79 -18.39
CA VAL A 283 5.51 -70.94 -17.42
C VAL A 283 4.21 -70.96 -18.19
#